data_AF-A0A497M1N6-F1
#
_entry.id   AF-A0A497M1N6-F1
#
_cell.length_a   1.000
_cell.length_b   1.000
_cell.length_c   1.000
_cell.angle_alpha   90.00
_cell.angle_beta   90.00
_cell.angle_gamma   90.00
#
_symmetry.space_group_name_H-M   'P 1'
#
loop_
_entity.id
_entity.type
_entity.pdbx_description
1 polymer ?
#
loop_
_entity_poly.entity_id
_entity_poly.type
_entity_poly.pdbx_seq_one_letter_code
_entity_poly.pdbx_strand_id
1 'polypeptide(L)'
;MDIERIRGWAWNVANKLIEAEETSGLDRFLTDLRSSSLPHEFANTIVNTITVFRKSGIKLGEIPFDLQYFSNVTEFKEAKAVVLATLYNAMVKRETESKEEK
;
A
#
# COMPACT_ATOMS: atom_id res chain seq x y z
N MET A 1 -12.13 -12.08 3.45
CA MET A 1 -11.29 -11.18 2.66
C MET A 1 -11.70 -11.05 1.19
N ASP A 2 -11.95 -9.83 0.72
CA ASP A 2 -12.04 -9.51 -0.71
C ASP A 2 -10.66 -9.08 -1.27
N ILE A 3 -9.98 -10.01 -1.95
CA ILE A 3 -8.61 -9.79 -2.48
C ILE A 3 -8.57 -8.75 -3.59
N GLU A 4 -9.57 -8.72 -4.48
CA GLU A 4 -9.58 -7.77 -5.60
C GLU A 4 -9.81 -6.35 -5.11
N ARG A 5 -10.64 -6.17 -4.06
CA ARG A 5 -10.79 -4.87 -3.39
C ARG A 5 -9.49 -4.40 -2.74
N ILE A 6 -8.78 -5.29 -2.05
CA ILE A 6 -7.47 -4.96 -1.43
C ILE A 6 -6.44 -4.59 -2.51
N ARG A 7 -6.36 -5.38 -3.58
CA ARG A 7 -5.45 -5.13 -4.70
C ARG A 7 -5.76 -3.80 -5.36
N GLY A 8 -7.03 -3.53 -5.68
CA GLY A 8 -7.46 -2.29 -6.30
C GLY A 8 -7.15 -1.07 -5.43
N TRP A 9 -7.36 -1.18 -4.11
CA TRP A 9 -6.98 -0.13 -3.17
C TRP A 9 -5.47 0.10 -3.13
N ALA A 10 -4.66 -0.95 -2.98
CA ALA A 10 -3.21 -0.84 -2.93
C ALA A 10 -2.64 -0.22 -4.22
N TRP A 11 -3.17 -0.64 -5.38
CA TRP A 11 -2.83 -0.07 -6.68
C TRP A 11 -3.15 1.43 -6.77
N ASN A 12 -4.35 1.84 -6.30
CA ASN A 12 -4.73 3.25 -6.27
C ASN A 12 -3.82 4.08 -5.36
N VAL A 13 -3.47 3.54 -4.19
CA VAL A 13 -2.56 4.22 -3.25
C VAL A 13 -1.18 4.41 -3.88
N ALA A 14 -0.59 3.36 -4.46
CA ALA A 14 0.72 3.49 -5.10
C ALA A 14 0.72 4.52 -6.23
N ASN A 15 -0.25 4.47 -7.15
CA ASN A 15 -0.30 5.41 -8.26
C ASN A 15 -0.48 6.85 -7.80
N LYS A 16 -1.32 7.11 -6.78
CA LYS A 16 -1.46 8.47 -6.25
C LYS A 16 -0.19 9.01 -5.61
N LEU A 17 0.60 8.14 -4.97
CA LEU A 17 1.90 8.54 -4.42
C LEU A 17 2.91 8.80 -5.54
N ILE A 18 2.91 7.97 -6.58
CA ILE A 18 3.75 8.16 -7.77
C ILE A 18 3.39 9.47 -8.51
N GLU A 19 2.10 9.73 -8.72
CA GLU A 19 1.58 10.96 -9.34
C GLU A 19 1.94 12.22 -8.54
N ALA A 20 2.01 12.09 -7.22
CA ALA A 20 2.42 13.16 -6.31
C ALA A 20 3.95 13.27 -6.13
N GLU A 21 4.73 12.49 -6.90
CA GLU A 21 6.20 12.40 -6.79
C GLU A 21 6.71 11.94 -5.39
N GLU A 22 5.85 11.29 -4.59
CA GLU A 22 6.15 10.74 -3.26
C GLU A 22 6.69 9.31 -3.33
N THR A 23 7.64 9.06 -4.24
CA THR A 23 8.28 7.74 -4.41
C THR A 23 9.03 7.30 -3.15
N SER A 24 9.75 8.24 -2.50
CA SER A 24 10.44 7.98 -1.24
C SER A 24 9.49 7.62 -0.09
N GLY A 25 8.31 8.25 -0.06
CA GLY A 25 7.24 7.92 0.87
C GLY A 25 6.69 6.51 0.62
N LEU A 26 6.50 6.13 -0.64
CA LEU A 26 6.07 4.79 -1.02
C LEU A 26 7.10 3.71 -0.66
N ASP A 27 8.40 3.97 -0.85
CA ASP A 27 9.49 3.06 -0.44
C ASP A 27 9.52 2.85 1.08
N ARG A 28 9.36 3.93 1.84
CA ARG A 28 9.26 3.86 3.30
C ARG A 28 8.02 3.07 3.70
N PHE A 29 6.88 3.32 3.05
CA PHE A 29 5.65 2.59 3.33
C PHE A 29 5.81 1.08 3.12
N LEU A 30 6.43 0.67 2.01
CA LEU A 30 6.76 -0.73 1.75
C LEU A 30 7.64 -1.32 2.85
N THR A 31 8.63 -0.58 3.31
CA THR A 31 9.55 -1.00 4.37
C THR A 31 8.82 -1.20 5.70
N ASP A 32 7.99 -0.25 6.08
CA ASP A 32 7.20 -0.29 7.33
C ASP A 32 6.15 -1.41 7.29
N LEU A 33 5.54 -1.68 6.13
CA LEU A 33 4.63 -2.81 5.97
C LEU A 33 5.38 -4.14 6.06
N ARG A 34 6.58 -4.26 5.47
CA ARG A 34 7.39 -5.48 5.57
C ARG A 34 7.77 -5.78 7.01
N SER A 35 8.15 -4.77 7.79
CA SER A 35 8.57 -4.92 9.19
C SER A 35 7.42 -5.27 10.13
N SER A 36 6.18 -4.87 9.83
CA SER A 36 5.01 -5.20 10.66
C SER A 36 4.77 -6.71 10.74
N SER A 37 4.96 -7.31 11.91
CA SER A 37 4.91 -8.76 12.09
C SER A 37 3.56 -9.24 12.60
N LEU A 38 2.82 -8.35 13.27
CA LEU A 38 1.51 -8.62 13.86
C LEU A 38 0.38 -7.92 13.09
N PRO A 39 -0.84 -8.48 13.10
CA PRO A 39 -1.97 -7.91 12.37
C PRO A 39 -2.30 -6.45 12.75
N HIS A 40 -2.22 -6.13 14.04
CA HIS A 40 -2.50 -4.77 14.53
C HIS A 40 -1.37 -3.78 14.18
N GLU A 41 -0.10 -4.23 14.15
CA GLU A 41 1.02 -3.41 13.69
C GLU A 41 0.81 -3.04 12.22
N PHE A 42 0.45 -4.03 11.38
CA PHE A 42 0.19 -3.82 9.96
C PHE A 42 -0.96 -2.84 9.72
N ALA A 43 -2.09 -3.02 10.39
CA ALA A 43 -3.23 -2.11 10.30
C ALA A 43 -2.86 -0.68 10.75
N ASN A 44 -2.13 -0.55 11.86
CA ASN A 44 -1.67 0.75 12.37
C ASN A 44 -0.68 1.42 11.40
N THR A 45 0.24 0.66 10.81
CA THR A 45 1.16 1.17 9.79
C THR A 45 0.39 1.74 8.60
N ILE A 46 -0.65 1.05 8.12
CA ILE A 46 -1.51 1.57 7.05
C ILE A 46 -2.14 2.89 7.49
N VAL A 47 -2.83 2.93 8.64
CA VAL A 47 -3.53 4.13 9.10
C VAL A 47 -2.58 5.32 9.28
N ASN A 48 -1.42 5.09 9.90
CA ASN A 48 -0.41 6.13 10.15
C ASN A 48 0.10 6.71 8.83
N THR A 49 0.47 5.84 7.89
CA THR A 49 1.01 6.28 6.60
C THR A 49 -0.04 7.02 5.76
N ILE A 50 -1.27 6.49 5.67
CA ILE A 50 -2.36 7.18 4.96
C ILE A 50 -2.64 8.55 5.59
N THR A 51 -2.57 8.66 6.92
CA THR A 51 -2.75 9.94 7.64
C THR A 51 -1.66 10.94 7.30
N VAL A 52 -0.40 10.52 7.24
CA VAL A 52 0.74 11.37 6.86
C VAL A 52 0.52 11.91 5.45
N PHE A 53 0.27 11.06 4.47
CA PHE A 53 0.06 11.50 3.08
C PHE A 53 -1.16 12.41 2.92
N ARG A 54 -2.25 12.13 3.65
CA ARG A 54 -3.43 12.99 3.65
C ARG A 54 -3.13 14.39 4.18
N LYS A 55 -2.30 14.51 5.23
CA LYS A 55 -1.83 15.81 5.74
C LYS A 55 -0.97 16.56 4.73
N SER A 56 -0.25 15.83 3.88
CA SER A 56 0.49 16.38 2.73
C SER A 56 -0.39 16.76 1.53
N GLY A 57 -1.71 16.64 1.63
CA GLY A 57 -2.65 17.00 0.57
C GLY A 57 -2.98 15.88 -0.42
N ILE A 58 -2.41 14.68 -0.25
CA ILE A 58 -2.63 13.55 -1.15
C ILE A 58 -3.92 12.84 -0.76
N LYS A 59 -4.90 12.83 -1.68
CA LYS A 59 -6.23 12.26 -1.44
C LYS A 59 -6.24 10.75 -1.67
N LEU A 60 -5.88 9.99 -0.65
CA LEU A 60 -5.96 8.53 -0.68
C LEU A 60 -7.39 8.05 -0.37
N GLY A 61 -7.80 6.93 -0.99
CA GLY A 61 -9.13 6.35 -0.78
C GLY A 61 -9.29 5.72 0.61
N GLU A 62 -10.53 5.38 0.97
CA GLU A 62 -10.83 4.69 2.23
C GLU A 62 -10.11 3.35 2.33
N ILE A 63 -9.60 3.03 3.52
CA ILE A 63 -8.94 1.76 3.80
C ILE A 63 -10.01 0.65 3.82
N PRO A 64 -9.89 -0.41 3.00
CA PRO A 64 -10.81 -1.55 3.02
C PRO A 64 -10.97 -2.13 4.43
N PHE A 65 -12.20 -2.54 4.77
CA PHE A 65 -12.48 -3.14 6.08
C PHE A 65 -11.64 -4.41 6.33
N ASP A 66 -11.38 -5.17 5.28
CA ASP A 66 -10.54 -6.37 5.30
C ASP A 66 -9.07 -6.11 5.71
N LEU A 67 -8.60 -4.86 5.70
CA LEU A 67 -7.26 -4.47 6.19
C LEU A 67 -7.28 -3.94 7.63
N GLN A 68 -8.46 -3.81 8.23
CA GLN A 68 -8.65 -3.28 9.59
C GLN A 68 -8.76 -4.41 10.62
N TYR A 69 -9.34 -5.54 10.21
CA TYR A 69 -9.56 -6.71 11.06
C TYR A 69 -9.28 -8.00 10.29
N PHE A 70 -8.56 -8.92 10.92
CA PHE A 70 -8.21 -10.21 10.33
C PHE A 70 -8.79 -11.32 11.20
N SER A 71 -9.48 -12.28 10.58
CA SER A 71 -10.13 -13.38 11.30
C SER A 71 -9.11 -14.40 11.81
N ASN A 72 -7.95 -14.49 11.15
CA ASN A 72 -6.85 -15.37 11.53
C ASN A 72 -5.51 -14.91 10.90
N VAL A 73 -4.42 -15.58 11.30
CA VAL A 73 -3.06 -15.26 10.84
C VAL A 73 -2.84 -15.53 9.35
N THR A 74 -3.55 -16.51 8.77
CA THR A 74 -3.44 -16.81 7.33
C THR A 74 -4.01 -15.66 6.51
N GLU A 75 -5.21 -15.19 6.84
CA GLU A 75 -5.85 -14.04 6.18
C GLU A 75 -4.96 -12.79 6.26
N PHE A 76 -4.37 -12.54 7.44
CA PHE A 76 -3.38 -11.46 7.60
C PHE A 76 -2.18 -11.60 6.67
N LYS A 77 -1.55 -12.79 6.61
CA LYS A 77 -0.37 -13.03 5.77
C LYS A 77 -0.70 -12.86 4.28
N GLU A 78 -1.87 -13.34 3.85
CA GLU A 78 -2.35 -13.19 2.48
C GLU A 78 -2.60 -11.72 2.14
N ALA A 79 -3.32 -10.98 2.99
CA ALA A 79 -3.56 -9.55 2.81
C ALA A 79 -2.25 -8.76 2.69
N LYS A 80 -1.33 -9.01 3.63
CA LYS A 80 0.00 -8.39 3.65
C LYS A 80 0.77 -8.67 2.36
N ALA A 81 0.77 -9.92 1.89
CA ALA A 81 1.44 -10.30 0.65
C ALA A 81 0.84 -9.58 -0.57
N VAL A 82 -0.49 -9.53 -0.67
CA VAL A 82 -1.20 -8.83 -1.76
C VAL A 82 -0.86 -7.34 -1.76
N VAL A 83 -0.93 -6.66 -0.61
CA VAL A 83 -0.61 -5.23 -0.51
C VAL A 83 0.83 -4.98 -0.93
N LEU A 84 1.79 -5.70 -0.35
CA LEU A 84 3.22 -5.52 -0.65
C LEU A 84 3.54 -5.76 -2.14
N ALA A 85 3.05 -6.86 -2.70
CA ALA A 85 3.28 -7.19 -4.11
C ALA A 85 2.67 -6.14 -5.03
N THR A 86 1.46 -5.67 -4.72
CA THR A 86 0.76 -4.68 -5.55
C THR A 86 1.45 -3.32 -5.53
N LEU A 87 1.84 -2.84 -4.34
CA LEU A 87 2.59 -1.59 -4.20
C LEU A 87 3.92 -1.64 -4.96
N TYR A 88 4.66 -2.75 -4.83
CA TYR A 88 5.93 -2.95 -5.54
C TYR A 88 5.75 -3.02 -7.06
N ASN A 89 4.74 -3.75 -7.55
CA ASN A 89 4.47 -3.87 -8.98
C ASN A 89 4.12 -2.52 -9.62
N ALA A 90 3.42 -1.63 -8.91
CA ALA A 90 3.12 -0.28 -9.39
C ALA A 90 4.41 0.55 -9.57
N MET A 91 5.38 0.42 -8.66
CA MET A 91 6.69 1.07 -8.81
C MET A 91 7.46 0.54 -10.03
N VAL A 92 7.57 -0.79 -10.15
CA VAL A 92 8.26 -1.41 -11.29
C VAL A 92 7.65 -0.97 -12.61
N LYS A 93 6.31 -0.93 -12.69
CA LYS A 93 5.61 -0.48 -13.89
C LYS A 93 5.98 0.96 -14.26
N ARG A 94 6.00 1.88 -13.29
CA ARG A 94 6.38 3.28 -13.54
C ARG A 94 7.83 3.39 -14.02
N GLU A 95 8.74 2.62 -13.43
CA GLU A 95 10.14 2.60 -13.86
C GLU A 95 10.30 2.09 -15.29
N THR A 96 9.56 1.05 -15.67
CA THR A 96 9.61 0.51 -17.05
C THR A 96 9.06 1.51 -18.06
N GLU A 97 7.92 2.15 -17.78
CA GLU A 97 7.33 3.17 -18.66
C GLU A 97 8.28 4.37 -18.82
N SER A 98 8.93 4.81 -17.74
CA SER A 98 9.89 5.93 -17.79
C SER A 98 11.16 5.64 -18.60
N LYS A 99 11.48 4.36 -18.84
CA LYS A 99 12.63 3.92 -19.65
C LYS A 99 12.28 3.74 -21.11
N GLU A 100 11.02 3.42 -21.44
CA GLU A 100 10.54 3.32 -22.81
C GLU A 100 10.25 4.70 -23.45
N GLU A 101 10.00 5.73 -22.62
CA GLU A 101 9.79 7.12 -23.06
C GLU A 101 11.09 7.94 -23.26
N LYS A 102 12.28 7.35 -23.01
CA LYS A 102 13.60 7.99 -23.15
C LYS A 102 14.38 7.43 -24.33
#